data_AF-A0A9E1TQZ0-F1
#
_entry.id   AF-A0A9E1TQZ0-F1
#
_cell.length_a   1.000
_cell.length_b   1.000
_cell.length_c   1.000
_cell.angle_alpha   90.00
_cell.angle_beta   90.00
_cell.angle_gamma   90.00
#
_symmetry.space_group_name_H-M   'P 1'
#
loop_
_entity.id
_entity.type
_entity.pdbx_description
1 polymer ?
#
loop_
_entity_poly.entity_id
_entity_poly.type
_entity_poly.pdbx_seq_one_letter_code
_entity_poly.pdbx_strand_id
1 'polypeptide(L)'
;MKLVTAVIKPFKLDDVKDGLATLGVQGMTVSEVQGFGRQGGHSETYRGTEYKVLFTPKTRVEVVVDDDVADQVVDAIVAAARTEKIGDGKVWVTDVGN
;
A
#
# COMPACT_ATOMS: atom_id res chain seq x y z
N MET A 1 -1.49 18.62 9.29
CA MET A 1 -1.92 17.20 9.20
C MET A 1 -1.57 16.68 7.82
N LYS A 2 -1.12 15.43 7.75
CA LYS A 2 -0.82 14.72 6.51
C LYS A 2 -1.71 13.50 6.34
N LEU A 3 -2.04 13.20 5.09
CA LEU A 3 -2.57 11.91 4.68
C LEU A 3 -1.42 11.10 4.09
N VAL A 4 -1.01 10.03 4.78
CA VAL A 4 -0.08 9.03 4.26
C VAL A 4 -0.91 7.97 3.55
N THR A 5 -0.67 7.80 2.25
CA THR A 5 -1.31 6.76 1.44
C THR A 5 -0.27 5.76 1.00
N ALA A 6 -0.54 4.47 1.23
CA ALA A 6 0.29 3.37 0.82
C ALA A 6 -0.48 2.39 -0.04
N VAL A 7 0.05 2.04 -1.21
CA VAL A 7 -0.45 0.93 -2.03
C VAL A 7 0.55 -0.19 -1.89
N ILE A 8 0.14 -1.31 -1.29
CA ILE A 8 1.02 -2.42 -0.89
C ILE A 8 0.53 -3.76 -1.44
N LYS A 9 1.35 -4.81 -1.29
CA LYS A 9 0.92 -6.20 -1.54
C LYS A 9 -0.14 -6.59 -0.49
N PRO A 10 -1.25 -7.27 -0.87
CA PRO A 10 -2.34 -7.53 0.06
C PRO A 10 -1.95 -8.29 1.34
N PHE A 11 -1.04 -9.27 1.23
CA PHE A 11 -0.60 -10.06 2.39
C PHE A 11 0.26 -9.28 3.40
N LYS A 12 0.67 -8.04 3.07
CA LYS A 12 1.46 -7.17 3.96
C LYS A 12 0.61 -6.28 4.86
N LEU A 13 -0.72 -6.35 4.75
CA LEU A 13 -1.61 -5.50 5.53
C LEU A 13 -1.42 -5.66 7.04
N ASP A 14 -1.31 -6.90 7.54
CA ASP A 14 -1.13 -7.14 8.98
C ASP A 14 0.23 -6.63 9.48
N ASP A 15 1.32 -6.88 8.75
CA ASP A 15 2.65 -6.35 9.09
C ASP A 15 2.64 -4.81 9.18
N VAL A 16 1.97 -4.14 8.23
CA VAL A 16 1.84 -2.68 8.21
C VAL A 16 1.00 -2.19 9.38
N LYS A 17 -0.11 -2.87 9.68
CA LYS A 17 -0.98 -2.54 10.80
C LYS A 17 -0.23 -2.62 12.13
N ASP A 18 0.54 -3.69 12.33
CA ASP A 18 1.30 -3.90 13.55
C ASP A 18 2.45 -2.87 13.67
N GLY A 19 3.14 -2.56 12.56
CA GLY A 19 4.17 -1.53 12.52
C GLY A 19 3.64 -0.14 12.90
N LEU A 20 2.47 0.24 12.36
CA LEU A 20 1.81 1.50 12.70
C LEU A 20 1.35 1.55 14.17
N ALA A 21 0.86 0.44 14.70
CA ALA A 21 0.44 0.36 16.10
C ALA A 21 1.60 0.64 17.07
N THR A 22 2.83 0.24 16.74
CA THR A 22 4.02 0.55 17.57
C THR A 22 4.33 2.05 17.66
N LEU A 23 3.88 2.85 16.68
CA LEU A 23 4.00 4.31 16.65
C LEU A 23 2.81 5.01 17.30
N GLY A 24 1.86 4.27 17.89
CA GLY A 24 0.64 4.83 18.47
C GLY A 24 -0.43 5.23 17.45
N VAL A 25 -0.26 4.87 16.17
CA VAL A 25 -1.28 5.08 15.12
C VAL A 25 -2.35 4.00 15.25
N GLN A 26 -3.52 4.38 15.75
CA GLN A 26 -4.62 3.44 16.05
C GLN A 26 -5.72 3.39 14.98
N GLY A 27 -5.72 4.33 14.02
CA GLY A 27 -6.73 4.45 12.97
C GLY A 27 -6.13 4.38 11.57
N MET A 28 -6.76 3.61 10.69
CA MET A 28 -6.45 3.59 9.26
C MET A 28 -7.72 3.27 8.45
N THR A 29 -7.78 3.76 7.22
CA THR A 29 -8.78 3.33 6.23
C THR A 29 -8.12 2.39 5.24
N VAL A 30 -8.80 1.31 4.89
CA VAL A 30 -8.28 0.30 3.97
C VAL A 30 -9.27 0.11 2.82
N SER A 31 -8.76 0.09 1.59
CA SER A 31 -9.54 -0.22 0.40
C SER A 31 -8.82 -1.19 -0.53
N GLU A 32 -9.60 -2.02 -1.21
CA GLU A 32 -9.09 -2.90 -2.27
C GLU A 32 -8.94 -2.08 -3.56
N VAL A 33 -7.77 -2.18 -4.19
CA VAL A 33 -7.47 -1.45 -5.43
C VAL A 33 -6.73 -2.34 -6.42
N GLN A 34 -6.67 -1.87 -7.66
CA GLN A 34 -5.92 -2.51 -8.73
C GLN A 34 -4.79 -1.58 -9.19
N GLY A 35 -3.61 -2.15 -9.41
CA GLY A 35 -2.41 -1.41 -9.81
C GLY A 35 -1.85 -1.89 -11.15
N PHE A 36 -1.32 -0.95 -11.92
CA PHE A 36 -0.53 -1.22 -13.13
C PHE A 36 0.86 -0.58 -12.99
N GLY A 37 1.91 -1.22 -13.49
CA GLY A 37 3.27 -0.69 -13.41
C GLY A 37 4.34 -1.68 -13.85
N ARG A 38 5.56 -1.54 -13.32
CA ARG A 38 6.72 -2.37 -13.69
C ARG A 38 6.57 -3.87 -13.41
N GLN A 39 5.62 -4.26 -12.56
CA GLN A 39 5.29 -5.66 -12.34
C GLN A 39 4.79 -6.33 -13.64
N GLY A 40 4.27 -5.54 -14.58
CA GLY A 40 3.63 -6.05 -15.78
C GLY A 40 2.30 -6.72 -15.44
N GLY A 41 1.39 -6.68 -16.39
CA GLY A 41 0.31 -7.66 -16.40
C GLY A 41 0.86 -9.06 -16.73
N HIS A 42 0.14 -10.11 -16.39
CA HIS A 42 0.44 -11.47 -16.84
C HIS A 42 -0.74 -12.02 -17.65
N SER A 43 -0.44 -12.89 -18.62
CA SER A 43 -1.48 -13.64 -19.31
C SER A 43 -1.97 -14.77 -18.40
N GLU A 44 -3.27 -14.87 -18.19
CA GLU A 44 -3.90 -16.03 -17.55
C GLU A 44 -4.75 -16.78 -18.57
N THR A 45 -4.58 -18.10 -18.63
CA THR A 45 -5.46 -18.95 -19.43
C THR A 45 -6.68 -19.32 -18.62
N TYR A 46 -7.85 -18.82 -19.01
CA TYR A 46 -9.12 -19.19 -18.42
C TYR A 46 -9.96 -19.97 -19.43
N ARG A 47 -10.26 -21.24 -19.14
CA ARG A 47 -11.03 -22.16 -19.98
C ARG A 47 -10.50 -22.27 -21.44
N GLY A 48 -9.18 -22.31 -21.61
CA GLY A 48 -8.53 -22.45 -22.91
C GLY A 48 -8.39 -21.16 -23.71
N THR A 49 -8.88 -20.03 -23.19
CA THR A 49 -8.68 -18.70 -23.77
C THR A 49 -7.66 -17.93 -22.94
N GLU A 50 -6.68 -17.32 -23.61
CA GLU A 50 -5.67 -16.47 -22.97
C GLU A 50 -6.24 -15.06 -22.74
N TYR A 51 -6.25 -14.61 -21.49
CA TYR A 51 -6.66 -13.27 -21.09
C TYR A 51 -5.45 -12.50 -20.57
N LYS A 52 -5.25 -11.28 -21.09
CA LYS A 52 -4.24 -10.38 -20.53
C LYS A 52 -4.79 -9.74 -19.27
N VAL A 53 -4.26 -10.13 -18.12
CA VAL A 53 -4.55 -9.46 -16.85
C VAL A 53 -3.67 -8.23 -16.79
N LEU A 54 -4.24 -7.06 -17.08
CA LEU A 54 -3.48 -5.81 -17.09
C LEU A 54 -3.20 -5.33 -15.67
N PHE A 55 -4.13 -5.49 -14.73
CA PHE A 55 -3.98 -4.95 -13.39
C PHE A 55 -3.76 -6.04 -12.35
N THR A 56 -2.89 -5.77 -11.38
CA THR A 56 -2.66 -6.64 -10.22
C THR A 56 -3.44 -6.12 -9.00
N PRO A 57 -4.12 -6.98 -8.23
CA PRO A 57 -4.71 -6.61 -6.95
C PRO A 57 -3.69 -6.06 -5.96
N LYS A 58 -4.07 -5.01 -5.23
CA LYS A 58 -3.29 -4.33 -4.20
C LYS A 58 -4.21 -3.89 -3.07
N THR A 59 -3.61 -3.60 -1.92
CA THR A 59 -4.31 -2.98 -0.80
C THR A 59 -3.86 -1.53 -0.69
N ARG A 60 -4.81 -0.60 -0.61
CA ARG A 60 -4.55 0.80 -0.27
C ARG A 60 -4.81 1.00 1.22
N VAL A 61 -3.83 1.55 1.91
CA VAL A 61 -3.89 1.97 3.32
C VAL A 61 -3.77 3.48 3.37
N GLU A 62 -4.67 4.12 4.10
CA GLU A 62 -4.76 5.57 4.24
C GLU A 62 -4.79 5.93 5.73
N VAL A 63 -3.85 6.78 6.16
CA VAL A 63 -3.68 7.18 7.55
C VAL A 63 -3.52 8.70 7.61
N VAL A 64 -4.36 9.36 8.39
CA VAL A 64 -4.21 10.79 8.69
C VAL A 64 -3.43 10.93 9.99
N VAL A 65 -2.34 11.71 9.96
CA VAL A 65 -1.45 11.91 11.10
C VAL A 65 -0.99 13.37 11.20
N ASP A 66 -0.44 13.75 12.35
CA ASP A 66 0.18 15.06 12.53
C ASP A 66 1.44 15.21 11.68
N ASP A 67 1.81 16.46 11.37
CA ASP A 67 2.90 16.74 10.42
C ASP A 67 4.27 16.27 10.90
N ASP A 68 4.47 16.22 12.22
CA ASP A 68 5.72 15.83 12.88
C ASP A 68 5.96 14.32 12.92
N VAL A 69 4.91 13.51 12.75
CA VAL A 69 5.00 12.04 12.73
C VAL A 69 4.89 11.44 11.33
N ALA A 70 4.57 12.24 10.31
CA ALA A 70 4.32 11.77 8.95
C ALA A 70 5.50 10.98 8.35
N ASP A 71 6.74 11.46 8.53
CA ASP A 71 7.94 10.78 8.00
C ASP A 71 8.17 9.43 8.69
N GLN A 72 7.98 9.36 10.01
CA GLN A 72 8.11 8.11 10.78
C GLN A 72 7.07 7.06 10.33
N VAL A 73 5.85 7.51 10.03
CA VAL A 73 4.78 6.66 9.51
C VAL A 73 5.12 6.12 8.12
N VAL A 74 5.67 6.95 7.23
CA VAL A 74 6.15 6.50 5.92
C VAL A 74 7.22 5.42 6.08
N ASP A 75 8.23 5.66 6.93
CA ASP A 75 9.32 4.72 7.15
C ASP A 75 8.83 3.38 7.72
N ALA A 76 7.90 3.40 8.69
CA ALA A 76 7.31 2.19 9.25
C ALA A 76 6.52 1.38 8.22
N ILE A 77 5.72 2.05 7.38
CA ILE A 77 5.00 1.37 6.29
C ILE A 77 5.98 0.75 5.29
N VAL A 78 7.01 1.49 4.89
CA VAL A 78 8.01 0.99 3.93
C VAL A 78 8.75 -0.22 4.51
N ALA A 79 9.19 -0.16 5.76
CA ALA A 79 9.88 -1.26 6.42
C ALA A 79 9.00 -2.52 6.51
N ALA A 80 7.74 -2.37 6.91
CA ALA A 80 6.81 -3.49 7.06
C ALA A 80 6.37 -4.10 5.71
N ALA A 81 6.09 -3.25 4.71
CA ALA A 81 5.54 -3.69 3.42
C ALA A 81 6.61 -4.23 2.45
N ARG A 82 7.88 -3.90 2.64
CA ARG A 82 8.97 -4.29 1.73
C ARG A 82 9.24 -5.79 1.76
N THR A 83 9.38 -6.38 0.57
CA THR A 83 9.78 -7.77 0.36
C THR A 83 11.02 -7.91 -0.53
N GLU A 84 11.54 -6.78 -1.01
CA GLU A 84 12.67 -6.69 -1.96
C GLU A 84 12.38 -7.33 -3.32
N LYS A 85 11.10 -7.55 -3.61
CA LYS A 85 10.62 -8.08 -4.89
C LYS A 85 9.83 -7.01 -5.62
N ILE A 86 9.78 -7.13 -6.95
CA ILE A 86 8.97 -6.24 -7.78
C ILE A 86 7.52 -6.22 -7.26
N GLY A 87 6.91 -5.02 -7.27
CA GLY A 87 5.51 -4.82 -6.91
C GLY A 87 5.25 -4.57 -5.43
N ASP A 88 6.27 -4.29 -4.61
CA ASP A 88 6.10 -3.88 -3.19
C ASP A 88 5.19 -2.67 -3.04
N GLY A 89 5.20 -1.77 -4.04
CA GLY A 89 4.21 -0.72 -4.17
C GLY A 89 4.80 0.69 -4.02
N LYS A 90 4.00 1.63 -3.53
CA LYS A 90 4.38 3.03 -3.34
C LYS A 90 3.71 3.61 -2.10
N VAL A 91 4.41 4.55 -1.46
CA VAL A 91 3.91 5.38 -0.36
C VAL A 91 4.09 6.83 -0.77
N TRP A 92 3.09 7.66 -0.50
CA TRP A 92 3.17 9.11 -0.70
C TRP A 92 2.39 9.84 0.38
N VAL A 93 2.67 11.14 0.48
CA VAL A 93 2.10 12.03 1.50
C VAL A 93 1.37 13.16 0.81
N THR A 94 0.18 13.50 1.29
CA THR A 94 -0.62 14.63 0.82
C THR A 94 -0.96 15.53 2.00
N ASP A 95 -1.00 16.84 1.78
CA ASP A 95 -1.47 17.79 2.80
C ASP A 95 -2.98 17.63 3.03
N VAL A 96 -3.38 17.59 4.30
CA VAL A 96 -4.78 17.65 4.70
C VAL A 96 -5.05 19.05 5.23
N GLY A 97 -5.73 19.86 4.41
CA GLY A 97 -6.26 21.15 4.82
C GLY A 97 -7.60 20.99 5.54
N ASN A 98 -7.87 21.91 6.48
CA ASN A 98 -9.21 22.17 6.98
C ASN A 98 -9.87 23.27 6.15
#